data_AF-A0A968DUQ6-F1
#
_entry.id   AF-A0A968DUQ6-F1
#
_cell.length_a   1.000
_cell.length_b   1.000
_cell.length_c   1.000
_cell.angle_alpha   90.00
_cell.angle_beta   90.00
_cell.angle_gamma   90.00
#
_symmetry.space_group_name_H-M   'P 1'
#
loop_
_entity.id
_entity.type
_entity.pdbx_description
1 polymer ?
#
loop_
_entity_poly.entity_id
_entity_poly.type
_entity_poly.pdbx_seq_one_letter_code
_entity_poly.pdbx_strand_id
1 'polypeptide(L)'
;MTSIIANELGITVDELKSREAAGETLVEIGLSLGFDAQDVIDLHTEARITALTQAVSDGQISQEQADWLISRLENGQYGINQGLCIGDCAPEACKMMRNANRGNRPITP
;
A
#
# COMPACT_ATOMS: atom_id res chain seq x y z
N MET A 1 7.35 -7.93 1.08
CA MET A 1 7.51 -6.59 0.47
C MET A 1 8.94 -6.11 0.57
N THR A 2 9.50 -5.92 1.77
CA THR A 2 10.88 -5.40 1.97
C THR A 2 11.98 -6.22 1.30
N SER A 3 11.81 -7.54 1.13
CA SER A 3 12.75 -8.39 0.40
C SER A 3 12.86 -8.09 -1.10
N ILE A 4 11.74 -7.73 -1.74
CA ILE A 4 11.70 -7.39 -3.18
C ILE A 4 12.43 -6.07 -3.39
N ILE A 5 12.09 -5.07 -2.57
CA ILE A 5 12.69 -3.73 -2.66
C ILE A 5 14.20 -3.76 -2.38
N ALA A 6 14.62 -4.51 -1.36
CA ALA A 6 16.05 -4.65 -1.05
C ALA A 6 16.84 -5.28 -2.21
N ASN A 7 16.30 -6.34 -2.83
CA ASN A 7 16.95 -7.00 -3.98
C ASN A 7 17.10 -6.04 -5.17
N GLU A 8 16.08 -5.24 -5.46
CA GLU A 8 16.10 -4.31 -6.60
C GLU A 8 17.01 -3.10 -6.35
N LEU A 9 17.05 -2.59 -5.12
CA LEU A 9 18.01 -1.56 -4.70
C LEU A 9 19.45 -2.09 -4.58
N GLY A 10 19.66 -3.40 -4.71
CA GLY A 10 20.97 -4.03 -4.59
C GLY A 10 21.55 -4.01 -3.17
N ILE A 11 20.70 -3.84 -2.15
CA ILE A 11 21.10 -3.84 -0.74
C ILE A 11 20.52 -5.04 -0.01
N THR A 12 21.05 -5.33 1.18
CA THR A 12 20.48 -6.39 2.02
C THR A 12 19.23 -5.87 2.73
N VAL A 13 18.31 -6.78 3.08
CA VAL A 13 17.13 -6.45 3.89
C VAL A 13 17.53 -5.88 5.25
N ASP A 14 18.67 -6.29 5.79
CA ASP A 14 19.18 -5.83 7.09
C ASP A 14 19.72 -4.39 7.01
N GLU A 15 20.43 -4.07 5.93
CA GLU A 15 20.87 -2.71 5.62
C GLU A 15 19.66 -1.78 5.41
N LEU A 16 18.67 -2.22 4.62
CA LEU A 16 17.45 -1.46 4.38
C LEU A 16 16.73 -1.16 5.70
N LYS A 17 16.53 -2.17 6.55
CA LYS A 17 15.89 -2.01 7.87
C LYS A 17 16.68 -1.10 8.81
N SER A 18 18.01 -1.19 8.78
CA SER A 18 18.86 -0.34 9.62
C SER A 18 18.72 1.13 9.24
N ARG A 19 18.65 1.43 7.94
CA ARG A 19 18.41 2.79 7.43
C ARG A 19 16.99 3.29 7.67
N GLU A 20 15.98 2.43 7.48
CA GLU A 20 14.60 2.75 7.87
C GLU A 20 14.50 3.04 9.37
N ALA A 21 15.21 2.29 10.21
CA ALA A 21 15.28 2.54 11.65
C ALA A 21 16.06 3.81 12.01
N ALA A 22 17.00 4.23 11.17
CA ALA A 22 17.69 5.51 11.28
C ALA A 22 16.79 6.71 10.88
N GLY A 23 15.61 6.44 10.31
CA GLY A 23 14.64 7.44 9.88
C GLY A 23 14.81 7.88 8.43
N GLU A 24 15.67 7.21 7.64
CA GLU A 24 15.74 7.42 6.20
C GLU A 24 14.49 6.84 5.53
N THR A 25 13.90 7.60 4.61
CA THR A 25 12.82 7.10 3.76
C THR A 25 13.39 6.19 2.67
N LEU A 26 12.60 5.22 2.22
CA LEU A 26 12.95 4.35 1.09
C LEU A 26 13.45 5.12 -0.14
N VAL A 27 12.84 6.27 -0.42
CA VAL A 27 13.21 7.17 -1.52
C VAL A 27 14.60 7.77 -1.28
N GLU A 28 14.92 8.23 -0.08
CA GLU A 28 16.24 8.76 0.27
C GLU A 28 17.34 7.70 0.19
N ILE A 29 17.02 6.46 0.59
CA ILE A 29 17.94 5.32 0.49
C ILE A 29 18.23 5.02 -0.99
N GLY A 30 17.18 4.92 -1.82
CA GLY A 30 17.34 4.68 -3.26
C GLY A 30 18.09 5.81 -3.97
N LEU A 31 17.77 7.07 -3.67
CA LEU A 31 18.51 8.23 -4.16
C LEU A 31 19.99 8.19 -3.79
N SER A 32 20.31 7.76 -2.56
CA SER A 32 21.70 7.60 -2.10
C SER A 32 22.46 6.49 -2.83
N LEU A 33 21.74 5.48 -3.33
CA LEU A 33 22.28 4.37 -4.12
C LEU A 33 22.37 4.70 -5.62
N GLY A 34 21.85 5.86 -6.04
CA GLY A 34 21.85 6.31 -7.43
C GLY A 34 20.61 5.90 -8.23
N PHE A 35 19.54 5.47 -7.56
CA PHE A 35 18.23 5.26 -8.19
C PHE A 35 17.43 6.56 -8.22
N ASP A 36 16.58 6.72 -9.23
CA ASP A 36 15.64 7.84 -9.27
C ASP A 36 14.52 7.66 -8.25
N ALA A 37 14.07 8.78 -7.66
CA ALA A 37 12.98 8.74 -6.69
C ALA A 37 11.71 8.11 -7.27
N GLN A 38 11.45 8.33 -8.56
CA GLN A 38 10.31 7.76 -9.26
C GLN A 38 10.43 6.24 -9.38
N ASP A 39 11.62 5.74 -9.79
CA ASP A 39 11.87 4.30 -9.91
C ASP A 39 11.64 3.59 -8.57
N VAL A 40 12.13 4.16 -7.46
CA VAL A 40 11.94 3.60 -6.11
C VAL A 40 10.45 3.53 -5.73
N ILE A 41 9.67 4.54 -6.12
CA ILE A 41 8.24 4.63 -5.81
C ILE A 41 7.43 3.65 -6.66
N ASP A 42 7.76 3.52 -7.93
CA ASP A 42 7.13 2.58 -8.84
C ASP A 42 7.40 1.14 -8.36
N LEU A 43 8.65 0.85 -7.98
CA LEU A 43 9.06 -0.43 -7.44
C LEU A 43 8.35 -0.79 -6.13
N HIS A 44 8.23 0.18 -5.24
CA HIS A 44 7.47 0.01 -4.01
C HIS A 44 5.99 -0.25 -4.29
N THR A 45 5.42 0.41 -5.30
CA THR A 45 4.02 0.20 -5.73
C THR A 45 3.82 -1.21 -6.27
N GLU A 46 4.70 -1.70 -7.14
CA GLU A 46 4.66 -3.07 -7.66
C GLU A 46 4.81 -4.12 -6.54
N ALA A 47 5.72 -3.89 -5.60
CA ALA A 47 5.90 -4.77 -4.44
C ALA A 47 4.63 -4.85 -3.58
N ARG A 48 3.88 -3.74 -3.47
CA ARG A 48 2.59 -3.69 -2.78
C ARG A 48 1.49 -4.40 -3.55
N ILE A 49 1.39 -4.22 -4.86
CA ILE A 49 0.45 -4.95 -5.72
C ILE A 49 0.68 -6.45 -5.58
N THR A 50 1.94 -6.89 -5.66
CA THR A 50 2.32 -8.30 -5.50
C THR A 50 1.90 -8.84 -4.14
N ALA A 51 2.12 -8.09 -3.06
CA ALA A 51 1.70 -8.50 -1.73
C ALA A 51 0.18 -8.58 -1.59
N LEU A 52 -0.57 -7.71 -2.26
CA LEU A 52 -2.04 -7.78 -2.31
C LEU A 52 -2.49 -9.03 -3.06
N THR A 53 -1.90 -9.35 -4.21
CA THR A 53 -2.20 -10.58 -4.95
C THR A 53 -1.91 -11.83 -4.12
N GLN A 54 -0.80 -11.85 -3.37
CA GLN A 54 -0.51 -12.93 -2.43
C GLN A 54 -1.56 -13.01 -1.32
N ALA A 55 -1.95 -11.89 -0.72
CA ALA A 55 -2.99 -11.86 0.31
C ALA A 55 -4.37 -12.34 -0.21
N VAL A 56 -4.68 -12.12 -1.49
CA VAL A 56 -5.87 -12.72 -2.15
C VAL A 56 -5.71 -14.23 -2.25
N SER A 57 -4.55 -14.70 -2.70
CA SER A 57 -4.26 -16.13 -2.82
C SER A 57 -4.26 -16.85 -1.47
N ASP A 58 -3.77 -16.19 -0.42
CA ASP A 58 -3.79 -16.67 0.97
C ASP A 58 -5.19 -16.57 1.61
N GLY A 59 -6.18 -16.01 0.89
CA GLY A 59 -7.55 -15.83 1.39
C GLY A 59 -7.67 -14.81 2.52
N GLN A 60 -6.65 -13.98 2.74
CA GLN A 60 -6.66 -12.93 3.75
C GLN A 60 -7.53 -11.74 3.33
N ILE A 61 -7.64 -11.48 2.03
CA ILE A 61 -8.47 -10.44 1.42
C ILE A 61 -9.23 -11.00 0.21
N SER A 62 -10.39 -10.42 -0.13
CA SER A 62 -11.10 -10.77 -1.36
C SER A 62 -10.51 -10.03 -2.57
N GLN A 63 -10.74 -10.54 -3.78
CA GLN A 63 -10.31 -9.88 -5.03
C GLN A 63 -10.80 -8.42 -5.08
N GLU A 64 -12.07 -8.18 -4.77
CA GLU A 64 -12.66 -6.83 -4.71
C GLU A 64 -11.94 -5.89 -3.71
N GLN A 65 -11.42 -6.43 -2.60
CA GLN A 65 -10.65 -5.65 -1.63
C GLN A 65 -9.24 -5.35 -2.15
N ALA A 66 -8.61 -6.29 -2.85
CA ALA A 66 -7.31 -6.05 -3.47
C ALA A 66 -7.41 -4.99 -4.58
N ASP A 67 -8.40 -5.09 -5.47
CA ASP A 67 -8.65 -4.10 -6.51
C ASP A 67 -8.91 -2.71 -5.92
N TRP A 68 -9.68 -2.63 -4.83
CA TRP A 68 -9.88 -1.35 -4.12
C TRP A 68 -8.59 -0.78 -3.53
N LEU A 69 -7.72 -1.63 -2.98
CA LEU A 69 -6.42 -1.23 -2.44
C LEU A 69 -5.43 -0.82 -3.53
N ILE A 70 -5.43 -1.50 -4.68
CA ILE A 70 -4.61 -1.18 -5.86
C ILE A 70 -5.04 0.17 -6.44
N SER A 71 -6.35 0.38 -6.65
CA SER A 71 -6.86 1.67 -7.14
C SER A 71 -6.51 2.83 -6.20
N ARG A 72 -6.44 2.58 -4.90
CA ARG A 72 -6.03 3.57 -3.90
C ARG A 72 -4.52 3.81 -3.87
N LEU A 73 -3.70 2.80 -4.19
CA LEU A 73 -2.26 2.96 -4.39
C LEU A 73 -1.99 3.90 -5.57
N GLU A 74 -2.67 3.67 -6.69
CA GLU A 74 -2.53 4.48 -7.91
C GLU A 74 -3.02 5.93 -7.71
N ASN A 75 -4.12 6.13 -6.97
CA ASN A 75 -4.67 7.46 -6.70
C ASN A 75 -4.07 8.17 -5.47
N GLY A 76 -3.35 7.46 -4.59
CA GLY A 76 -3.00 7.93 -3.25
C GLY A 76 -1.52 8.20 -3.00
N GLN A 77 -0.63 7.85 -3.94
CA GLN A 77 0.82 7.96 -3.72
C GLN A 77 1.36 9.40 -3.83
N TYR A 78 0.63 10.32 -4.49
CA TYR A 78 0.99 11.75 -4.60
C TYR A 78 -0.16 12.72 -4.30
N GLY A 79 -1.21 12.24 -3.64
CA GLY A 79 -2.27 13.10 -3.12
C GLY A 79 -2.03 13.38 -1.65
N ILE A 80 -1.61 14.60 -1.31
CA ILE A 80 -1.94 15.24 -0.02
C ILE A 80 -3.48 15.37 0.11
N ASN A 81 -4.14 14.23 0.20
CA ASN A 81 -5.53 14.10 0.57
C ASN A 81 -5.63 12.76 1.29
N GLN A 82 -5.05 12.75 2.50
CA GLN A 82 -5.64 11.95 3.55
C GLN A 82 -7.15 12.18 3.48
N GLY A 83 -7.93 11.11 3.62
CA GLY A 83 -9.38 11.18 3.79
C GLY A 83 -9.80 11.90 5.09
N LEU A 84 -9.19 13.04 5.40
CA LEU A 84 -9.88 14.20 5.93
C LEU A 84 -10.21 15.13 4.75
N CYS A 85 -11.38 14.87 4.17
CA CYS A 85 -12.23 15.80 3.42
C CYS A 85 -11.57 17.08 2.90
N ILE A 86 -11.18 17.12 1.62
CA ILE A 86 -11.10 18.40 0.90
C ILE A 86 -11.77 18.25 -0.47
N GLY A 87 -13.01 18.76 -0.55
CA GLY A 87 -13.76 18.97 -1.80
C GLY A 87 -14.64 17.79 -2.23
N ASP A 88 -15.93 17.84 -1.88
CA ASP A 88 -17.04 17.09 -2.50
C ASP A 88 -17.06 15.55 -2.44
N CYS A 89 -16.64 14.96 -1.32
CA CYS A 89 -17.13 13.63 -0.96
C CYS A 89 -18.59 13.73 -0.50
N ALA A 90 -19.53 13.51 -1.43
CA ALA A 90 -20.95 13.41 -1.14
C ALA A 90 -21.20 12.43 0.04
N PRO A 91 -22.01 12.82 1.04
CA PRO A 91 -22.19 12.08 2.30
C PRO A 91 -22.90 10.71 2.17
N GLU A 92 -23.29 10.31 0.96
CA GLU A 92 -23.96 9.03 0.68
C GLU A 92 -22.96 7.85 0.56
N ALA A 93 -21.80 8.05 -0.07
CA ALA A 93 -20.86 6.94 -0.32
C ALA A 93 -20.19 6.40 0.97
N CYS A 94 -19.92 7.29 1.94
CA CYS A 94 -19.32 6.92 3.23
C CYS A 94 -20.35 6.31 4.22
N LYS A 95 -21.65 6.50 3.97
CA LYS A 95 -22.73 5.83 4.72
C LYS A 95 -22.99 4.42 4.20
N MET A 96 -22.90 4.23 2.88
CA MET A 96 -23.13 2.92 2.26
C MET A 96 -22.05 1.89 2.65
N MET A 97 -20.78 2.29 2.78
CA MET A 97 -19.71 1.36 3.16
C MET A 97 -19.69 0.99 4.67
N ARG A 98 -20.13 1.88 5.57
CA ARG A 98 -20.23 1.55 7.01
C ARG A 98 -21.43 0.67 7.36
N ASN A 99 -22.48 0.67 6.54
CA ASN A 99 -23.69 -0.12 6.79
C ASN A 99 -23.65 -1.51 6.12
N ALA A 100 -22.96 -1.66 4.99
CA ALA A 100 -22.89 -2.94 4.28
C ALA A 100 -22.18 -4.07 5.05
N ASN A 101 -21.36 -3.76 6.07
CA ASN A 101 -20.55 -4.75 6.79
C ASN A 101 -20.97 -5.00 8.26
N ARG A 102 -22.15 -4.54 8.68
CA ARG A 102 -22.74 -4.91 9.99
C ARG A 102 -23.79 -6.03 9.91
N GLY A 103 -24.19 -6.44 8.70
CA GLY A 103 -25.30 -7.38 8.49
C GLY A 103 -24.92 -8.82 8.13
N ASN A 104 -23.63 -9.16 7.95
CA ASN A 104 -23.24 -10.48 7.42
C ASN A 104 -22.14 -11.19 8.23
N ARG A 105 -22.23 -11.16 9.56
CA ARG A 105 -21.48 -12.13 10.38
C ARG A 105 -22.35 -13.39 10.49
N PRO A 106 -21.96 -14.54 9.90
CA PRO A 106 -22.61 -15.80 10.24
C PRO A 106 -22.40 -16.04 11.74
N ILE A 107 -23.51 -16.11 12.48
CA ILE A 107 -23.52 -16.78 13.79
C ILE A 107 -23.36 -18.28 13.50
N THR A 108 -22.14 -18.79 13.61
CA THR A 108 -21.90 -20.24 13.67
C THR A 108 -22.49 -20.79 14.98
N PRO A 109 -23.06 -22.01 14.97
CA PRO A 109 -23.93 -22.53 16.02
C PRO A 109 -23.28 -22.67 17.40
#